data_AF-A0A959MB69-F1
#
_entry.id   AF-A0A959MB69-F1
#
_cell.length_a   1.000
_cell.length_b   1.000
_cell.length_c   1.000
_cell.angle_alpha   90.00
_cell.angle_beta   90.00
_cell.angle_gamma   90.00
#
_symmetry.space_group_name_H-M   'P 1'
#
loop_
_entity.id
_entity.type
_entity.pdbx_description
1 polymer ?
#
loop_
_entity_poly.entity_id
_entity_poly.type
_entity_poly.pdbx_seq_one_letter_code
_entity_poly.pdbx_strand_id
1 'polypeptide(L)'
;MKKLKSLISIIFLLQVYWVTAQNFGGNPASERWLQINNKTVRVIFPKELNRQANRIANIMKLLGDSTAATIGGKQKKWNIVLLNRTTLSNAYVRQAPVLSEFYMMPPQNSFSTGSLRWDDNLAIHENRHIQQLSNFNKGFTKVFSFLLGQEGQLLANGITIPDYFFEGDAVWQETLVSAQGRGRMPSFYNGFKSLWLESKNYPWMTLRNGSLRKYIPGHYELGYLLTAYGYEKYGQDFWLKVTNDAVRFRGLFYPFNKAIERYSGKSYQQFGQDAMQYFKEKSFKGKAETETAFTFISKEQKNNVADYEFPHFINDDSILVTKKSYKEINAFYILSNNKEKKLRVRDIGIDDYYSYKNGKIVYAAYQSDARWANRDYSVIKMIDIYTGQQRQV
;
A
#
# COMPACT_ATOMS: atom_id res chain seq x y z
N MET A 1 50.29 10.15 -8.07
CA MET A 1 49.42 9.20 -7.30
C MET A 1 49.42 9.42 -5.78
N LYS A 2 50.56 9.56 -5.08
CA LYS A 2 50.59 9.81 -3.62
C LYS A 2 49.83 11.08 -3.18
N LYS A 3 50.01 12.21 -3.89
CA LYS A 3 49.33 13.48 -3.58
C LYS A 3 47.79 13.42 -3.70
N LEU A 4 47.27 12.67 -4.67
CA LEU A 4 45.83 12.49 -4.85
C LEU A 4 45.21 11.63 -3.73
N LYS A 5 45.93 10.59 -3.28
CA LYS A 5 45.51 9.77 -2.13
C LYS A 5 45.50 10.59 -0.82
N SER A 6 46.49 11.46 -0.60
CA SER A 6 46.49 12.37 0.55
C SER A 6 45.34 13.37 0.49
N LEU A 7 45.05 13.94 -0.69
CA LEU A 7 43.95 14.89 -0.85
C LEU A 7 42.58 14.24 -0.57
N ILE A 8 42.34 13.03 -1.09
CA ILE A 8 41.11 12.26 -0.82
C ILE A 8 40.99 11.92 0.66
N SER A 9 42.10 11.56 1.32
CA SER A 9 42.09 11.25 2.76
C SER A 9 41.77 12.48 3.60
N ILE A 10 42.27 13.66 3.22
CA ILE A 10 41.98 14.93 3.89
C ILE A 10 40.50 15.32 3.70
N ILE A 11 39.93 15.10 2.51
CA ILE A 11 38.51 15.37 2.25
C ILE A 11 37.62 14.48 3.12
N PHE A 12 37.95 13.19 3.29
CA PHE A 12 37.21 12.29 4.19
C PHE A 12 37.38 12.63 5.67
N LEU A 13 38.54 13.18 6.08
CA LEU A 13 38.81 13.60 7.46
C LEU A 13 38.15 14.93 7.84
N LEU A 14 37.86 15.80 6.86
CA LEU A 14 37.19 17.10 7.07
C LEU A 14 35.65 17.01 7.04
N GLN A 15 35.08 15.82 6.82
CA GLN A 15 33.64 15.61 6.92
C GLN A 15 33.22 15.51 8.40
N VAL A 16 32.88 16.66 8.98
CA VAL A 16 32.23 16.73 10.29
C VAL A 16 30.77 16.33 10.13
N TYR A 17 30.45 15.10 10.52
CA TYR A 17 29.06 14.64 10.58
C TYR A 17 28.45 15.04 11.93
N TRP A 18 27.36 15.80 11.88
CA TRP A 18 26.49 15.98 13.04
C TRP A 18 25.78 14.67 13.32
N VAL A 19 26.28 13.90 14.28
CA VAL A 19 25.60 12.69 14.76
C VAL A 19 24.56 13.14 15.77
N THR A 20 23.29 13.10 15.40
CA THR A 20 22.20 13.21 16.37
C THR A 20 22.11 11.91 17.17
N ALA A 21 21.81 12.03 18.46
CA ALA A 21 21.57 10.86 19.32
C ALA A 21 20.46 9.97 18.74
N GLN A 22 20.45 8.69 19.11
CA GLN A 22 19.39 7.75 18.75
C GLN A 22 18.03 8.34 19.11
N ASN A 23 17.06 8.28 18.18
CA ASN A 23 15.66 8.56 18.49
C ASN A 23 15.19 7.55 19.54
N PHE A 24 15.21 7.96 20.81
CA PHE A 24 14.49 7.29 21.88
C PHE A 24 13.00 7.52 21.66
N GLY A 25 12.19 6.49 21.90
CA GLY A 25 10.73 6.59 21.78
C GLY A 25 10.12 5.68 20.73
N GLY A 26 10.67 4.49 20.45
CA GLY A 26 9.97 3.48 19.66
C GLY A 26 8.95 2.71 20.50
N ASN A 27 9.37 1.57 21.04
CA ASN A 27 8.56 0.74 21.93
C ASN A 27 8.89 1.02 23.41
N PRO A 28 7.95 0.81 24.35
CA PRO A 28 8.23 0.92 25.79
C PRO A 28 9.42 0.07 26.23
N ALA A 29 10.28 0.62 27.10
CA ALA A 29 11.46 -0.10 27.62
C ALA A 29 11.11 -1.37 28.43
N SER A 30 9.87 -1.49 28.91
CA SER A 30 9.36 -2.69 29.60
C SER A 30 9.02 -3.84 28.64
N GLU A 31 9.03 -3.61 27.33
CA GLU A 31 8.69 -4.60 26.31
C GLU A 31 9.72 -5.73 26.27
N ARG A 32 9.25 -6.98 26.38
CA ARG A 32 10.12 -8.17 26.42
C ARG A 32 10.06 -8.89 25.08
N TRP A 33 11.14 -8.77 24.32
CA TRP A 33 11.27 -9.35 23.00
C TRP A 33 11.76 -10.79 23.06
N LEU A 34 11.07 -11.66 22.31
CA LEU A 34 11.47 -13.01 21.97
C LEU A 34 11.86 -13.06 20.49
N GLN A 35 12.53 -14.15 20.08
CA GLN A 35 12.84 -14.37 18.68
C GLN A 35 12.69 -15.83 18.26
N ILE A 36 12.21 -16.02 17.02
CA ILE A 36 12.30 -17.28 16.28
C ILE A 36 13.31 -17.04 15.16
N ASN A 37 14.36 -17.86 15.12
CA ASN A 37 15.50 -17.63 14.23
C ASN A 37 15.78 -18.90 13.42
N ASN A 38 15.42 -18.90 12.13
CA ASN A 38 15.65 -20.03 11.22
C ASN A 38 16.52 -19.61 10.02
N LYS A 39 16.66 -20.45 8.99
CA LYS A 39 17.49 -20.14 7.81
C LYS A 39 16.88 -19.04 6.92
N THR A 40 15.55 -18.90 6.91
CA THR A 40 14.81 -17.98 6.03
C THR A 40 14.55 -16.63 6.68
N VAL A 41 14.21 -16.60 7.97
CA VAL A 41 13.84 -15.37 8.69
C VAL A 41 14.29 -15.38 10.15
N ARG A 42 14.38 -14.19 10.73
CA ARG A 42 14.39 -13.95 12.17
C ARG A 42 13.16 -13.13 12.52
N VAL A 43 12.18 -13.73 13.18
CA VAL A 43 10.98 -13.05 13.67
C VAL A 43 11.23 -12.60 15.10
N ILE A 44 11.09 -11.31 15.38
CA ILE A 44 11.33 -10.64 16.66
C ILE A 44 9.97 -10.10 17.15
N PHE A 45 9.54 -10.47 18.36
CA PHE A 45 8.15 -10.25 18.78
C PHE A 45 7.99 -10.15 20.30
N PRO A 46 7.00 -9.38 20.81
CA PRO A 46 6.53 -9.43 22.20
C PRO A 46 5.99 -10.82 22.57
N LYS A 47 6.11 -11.23 23.84
CA LYS A 47 5.70 -12.56 24.33
C LYS A 47 4.26 -12.95 23.91
N GLU A 48 3.34 -12.00 23.87
CA GLU A 48 1.93 -12.17 23.54
C GLU A 48 1.70 -12.65 22.10
N LEU A 49 2.66 -12.41 21.20
CA LEU A 49 2.57 -12.75 19.78
C LEU A 49 3.25 -14.08 19.43
N ASN A 50 3.56 -14.94 20.40
CA ASN A 50 4.27 -16.20 20.15
C ASN A 50 3.59 -17.10 19.10
N ARG A 51 2.26 -17.16 19.09
CA ARG A 51 1.51 -17.96 18.10
C ARG A 51 1.65 -17.38 16.69
N GLN A 52 1.47 -16.06 16.54
CA GLN A 52 1.59 -15.34 15.28
C GLN A 52 3.02 -15.42 14.75
N ALA A 53 4.03 -15.26 15.61
CA ALA A 53 5.43 -15.38 15.22
C ALA A 53 5.78 -16.76 14.66
N ASN A 54 5.30 -17.85 15.30
CA ASN A 54 5.47 -19.21 14.78
C ASN A 54 4.77 -19.39 13.42
N ARG A 55 3.56 -18.85 13.28
CA ARG A 55 2.81 -18.93 12.02
C ARG A 55 3.52 -18.19 10.89
N ILE A 56 3.93 -16.95 11.12
CA ILE A 56 4.70 -16.12 10.17
C ILE A 56 5.99 -16.85 9.78
N ALA A 57 6.79 -17.31 10.74
CA ALA A 57 8.04 -18.01 10.44
C ALA A 57 7.85 -19.24 9.52
N ASN A 58 6.74 -19.98 9.67
CA ASN A 58 6.40 -21.12 8.83
C ASN A 58 5.88 -20.70 7.45
N ILE A 59 5.05 -19.65 7.35
CA ILE A 59 4.58 -19.11 6.06
C ILE A 59 5.77 -18.58 5.24
N MET A 60 6.68 -17.82 5.86
CA MET A 60 7.87 -17.31 5.20
C MET A 60 8.73 -18.45 4.62
N LYS A 61 8.88 -19.55 5.36
CA LYS A 61 9.57 -20.75 4.86
C LYS A 61 8.82 -21.37 3.67
N LEU A 62 7.52 -21.62 3.82
CA LEU A 62 6.68 -22.21 2.78
C LEU A 62 6.70 -21.40 1.47
N LEU A 63 6.63 -20.07 1.56
CA LEU A 63 6.66 -19.20 0.39
C LEU A 63 8.06 -19.11 -0.22
N GLY A 64 9.11 -19.15 0.60
CA GLY A 64 10.49 -19.32 0.12
C GLY A 64 10.63 -20.55 -0.79
N ASP A 65 10.05 -21.68 -0.37
CA ASP A 65 10.14 -22.95 -1.10
C ASP A 65 9.21 -23.00 -2.33
N SER A 66 8.06 -22.32 -2.30
CA SER A 66 7.03 -22.45 -3.35
C SER A 66 6.99 -21.32 -4.39
N THR A 67 7.31 -20.07 -4.02
CA THR A 67 7.10 -18.90 -4.90
C THR A 67 8.37 -18.14 -5.24
N ALA A 68 9.48 -18.33 -4.50
CA ALA A 68 10.71 -17.57 -4.78
C ALA A 68 11.25 -17.79 -6.20
N ALA A 69 11.08 -18.99 -6.76
CA ALA A 69 11.53 -19.33 -8.11
C ALA A 69 10.88 -18.46 -9.20
N THR A 70 9.64 -17.98 -8.97
CA THR A 70 8.89 -17.18 -9.97
C THR A 70 9.48 -15.79 -10.20
N ILE A 71 10.39 -15.33 -9.33
CA ILE A 71 11.09 -14.05 -9.45
C ILE A 71 12.63 -14.18 -9.39
N GLY A 72 13.13 -15.41 -9.45
CA GLY A 72 14.55 -15.72 -9.67
C GLY A 72 15.22 -16.59 -8.61
N GLY A 73 14.47 -17.04 -7.60
CA GLY A 73 14.88 -18.08 -6.65
C GLY A 73 15.86 -17.64 -5.56
N LYS A 74 16.47 -16.46 -5.67
CA LYS A 74 17.39 -15.98 -4.62
C LYS A 74 16.62 -15.63 -3.36
N GLN A 75 16.96 -16.27 -2.26
CA GLN A 75 16.44 -15.96 -0.94
C GLN A 75 17.52 -15.31 -0.09
N LYS A 76 17.14 -14.35 0.74
CA LYS A 76 17.99 -13.77 1.78
C LYS A 76 17.26 -13.88 3.11
N LYS A 77 18.03 -13.99 4.19
CA LYS A 77 17.46 -13.96 5.53
C LYS A 77 17.06 -12.54 5.91
N TRP A 78 15.82 -12.36 6.35
CA TRP A 78 15.27 -11.06 6.78
C TRP A 78 14.89 -11.06 8.26
N ASN A 79 15.05 -9.89 8.90
CA ASN A 79 14.47 -9.63 10.22
C ASN A 79 13.03 -9.16 10.02
N ILE A 80 12.10 -9.70 10.80
CA ILE A 80 10.69 -9.28 10.85
C ILE A 80 10.37 -8.91 12.30
N VAL A 81 9.93 -7.68 12.54
CA VAL A 81 9.54 -7.21 13.88
C VAL A 81 8.02 -7.11 13.93
N LEU A 82 7.41 -7.75 14.92
CA LEU A 82 5.96 -7.69 15.12
C LEU A 82 5.63 -6.62 16.17
N LEU A 83 4.81 -5.64 15.81
CA LEU A 83 4.36 -4.55 16.68
C LEU A 83 2.87 -4.71 16.99
N ASN A 84 2.48 -4.69 18.27
CA ASN A 84 1.09 -4.86 18.72
C ASN A 84 0.55 -3.69 19.55
N ARG A 85 1.24 -2.54 19.56
CA ARG A 85 0.84 -1.37 20.35
C ARG A 85 0.36 -0.18 19.51
N THR A 86 0.31 -0.35 18.19
CA THR A 86 -0.30 0.60 17.26
C THR A 86 -1.68 0.12 16.85
N THR A 87 -2.59 1.06 16.62
CA THR A 87 -3.92 0.88 16.06
C THR A 87 -3.91 0.91 14.53
N LEU A 88 -2.78 1.26 13.91
CA LEU A 88 -2.60 1.22 12.47
C LEU A 88 -2.45 -0.22 11.98
N SER A 89 -3.14 -0.53 10.88
CA SER A 89 -3.01 -1.80 10.17
C SER A 89 -2.11 -1.62 8.97
N ASN A 90 -0.88 -2.07 9.07
CA ASN A 90 0.07 -1.99 7.97
C ASN A 90 1.21 -3.01 8.12
N ALA A 91 2.00 -3.17 7.08
CA ALA A 91 3.34 -3.68 7.16
C ALA A 91 4.20 -3.01 6.09
N TYR A 92 5.51 -3.17 6.20
CA TYR A 92 6.41 -2.77 5.13
C TYR A 92 7.71 -3.53 5.19
N VAL A 93 8.43 -3.51 4.07
CA VAL A 93 9.75 -4.09 3.87
C VAL A 93 10.71 -2.97 3.46
N ARG A 94 11.76 -2.73 4.25
CA ARG A 94 12.83 -1.79 3.93
C ARG A 94 14.17 -2.50 3.75
N GLN A 95 14.97 -2.02 2.80
CA GLN A 95 16.27 -2.62 2.50
C GLN A 95 17.41 -2.03 3.34
N ALA A 96 17.27 -0.81 3.87
CA ALA A 96 18.32 -0.08 4.57
C ALA A 96 17.83 0.45 5.95
N PRO A 97 18.09 -0.28 7.06
CA PRO A 97 18.61 -1.64 7.11
C PRO A 97 17.57 -2.68 6.65
N VAL A 98 18.03 -3.87 6.28
CA VAL A 98 17.16 -5.01 5.91
C VAL A 98 16.26 -5.40 7.08
N LEU A 99 14.99 -5.01 6.99
CA LEU A 99 13.99 -5.21 8.03
C LEU A 99 12.59 -5.15 7.43
N SER A 100 11.70 -5.99 7.95
CA SER A 100 10.27 -5.80 7.80
C SER A 100 9.61 -5.56 9.16
N GLU A 101 8.61 -4.69 9.20
CA GLU A 101 7.82 -4.41 10.40
C GLU A 101 6.36 -4.71 10.12
N PHE A 102 5.73 -5.53 10.96
CA PHE A 102 4.33 -5.93 10.83
C PHE A 102 3.53 -5.30 11.96
N TYR A 103 2.52 -4.51 11.64
CA TYR A 103 1.62 -3.92 12.62
C TYR A 103 0.43 -4.87 12.79
N MET A 104 0.39 -5.52 13.94
CA MET A 104 -0.43 -6.71 14.17
C MET A 104 -1.90 -6.41 14.47
N MET A 105 -2.29 -5.13 14.51
CA MET A 105 -3.69 -4.72 14.60
C MET A 105 -4.37 -4.92 13.25
N PRO A 106 -5.39 -5.80 13.13
CA PRO A 106 -6.10 -6.01 11.88
C PRO A 106 -6.95 -4.79 11.49
N PRO A 107 -7.17 -4.55 10.19
CA PRO A 107 -8.04 -3.48 9.73
C PRO A 107 -9.49 -3.75 10.14
N GLN A 108 -10.24 -2.70 10.46
CA GLN A 108 -11.65 -2.82 10.86
C GLN A 108 -12.59 -3.17 9.68
N ASN A 109 -12.14 -2.92 8.44
CA ASN A 109 -12.93 -3.15 7.23
C ASN A 109 -12.48 -4.43 6.49
N SER A 110 -13.16 -5.55 6.72
CA SER A 110 -12.89 -6.83 6.05
C SER A 110 -13.20 -6.83 4.54
N PHE A 111 -13.89 -5.82 3.99
CA PHE A 111 -14.16 -5.71 2.55
C PHE A 111 -13.01 -5.06 1.77
N SER A 112 -11.99 -4.53 2.45
CA SER A 112 -10.84 -3.87 1.82
C SER A 112 -9.66 -4.82 1.55
N THR A 113 -9.39 -5.73 2.49
CA THR A 113 -8.22 -6.65 2.46
C THR A 113 -8.62 -8.13 2.52
N GLY A 114 -9.92 -8.42 2.55
CA GLY A 114 -10.48 -9.77 2.63
C GLY A 114 -10.68 -10.22 4.08
N SER A 115 -11.14 -11.46 4.25
CA SER A 115 -11.35 -12.09 5.57
C SER A 115 -10.29 -13.12 5.93
N LEU A 116 -9.14 -13.08 5.26
CA LEU A 116 -7.97 -13.86 5.68
C LEU A 116 -7.52 -13.40 7.06
N ARG A 117 -6.84 -14.30 7.78
CA ARG A 117 -6.15 -13.91 9.00
C ARG A 117 -5.13 -12.82 8.67
N TRP A 118 -5.11 -11.77 9.50
CA TRP A 118 -4.29 -10.60 9.24
C TRP A 118 -2.79 -10.91 9.18
N ASP A 119 -2.30 -11.76 10.07
CA ASP A 119 -0.90 -12.21 10.07
C ASP A 119 -0.52 -13.00 8.81
N ASP A 120 -1.47 -13.72 8.19
CA ASP A 120 -1.24 -14.38 6.92
C ASP A 120 -1.19 -13.39 5.76
N ASN A 121 -2.12 -12.43 5.74
CA ASN A 121 -2.17 -11.41 4.70
C ASN A 121 -0.84 -10.64 4.64
N LEU A 122 -0.39 -10.15 5.80
CA LEU A 122 0.91 -9.47 5.92
C LEU A 122 2.07 -10.38 5.50
N ALA A 123 2.14 -11.61 6.01
CA ALA A 123 3.23 -12.53 5.67
C ALA A 123 3.28 -12.86 4.18
N ILE A 124 2.12 -13.04 3.54
CA ILE A 124 2.04 -13.34 2.11
C ILE A 124 2.46 -12.14 1.28
N HIS A 125 1.95 -10.95 1.58
CA HIS A 125 2.26 -9.73 0.82
C HIS A 125 3.74 -9.34 0.96
N GLU A 126 4.20 -9.13 2.20
CA GLU A 126 5.55 -8.63 2.48
C GLU A 126 6.64 -9.62 2.08
N ASN A 127 6.35 -10.93 2.15
CA ASN A 127 7.29 -11.92 1.63
C ASN A 127 7.57 -11.72 0.14
N ARG A 128 6.60 -11.23 -0.64
CA ARG A 128 6.86 -10.96 -2.06
C ARG A 128 7.86 -9.84 -2.24
N HIS A 129 7.76 -8.76 -1.47
CA HIS A 129 8.78 -7.69 -1.48
C HIS A 129 10.15 -8.20 -1.06
N ILE A 130 10.22 -9.08 -0.06
CA ILE A 130 11.46 -9.75 0.35
C ILE A 130 12.07 -10.56 -0.82
N GLN A 131 11.26 -11.31 -1.57
CA GLN A 131 11.71 -12.07 -2.73
C GLN A 131 12.19 -11.13 -3.86
N GLN A 132 11.43 -10.07 -4.16
CA GLN A 132 11.77 -9.06 -5.16
C GLN A 132 13.12 -8.41 -4.83
N LEU A 133 13.28 -7.83 -3.64
CA LEU A 133 14.52 -7.19 -3.21
C LEU A 133 15.70 -8.15 -3.10
N SER A 134 15.45 -9.42 -2.77
CA SER A 134 16.49 -10.46 -2.77
C SER A 134 17.02 -10.76 -4.18
N ASN A 135 16.15 -10.65 -5.20
CA ASN A 135 16.45 -10.95 -6.60
C ASN A 135 16.87 -9.74 -7.45
N PHE A 136 16.58 -8.52 -7.02
CA PHE A 136 16.81 -7.32 -7.82
C PHE A 136 18.21 -6.73 -7.73
N ASN A 137 19.10 -7.32 -6.92
CA ASN A 137 20.51 -6.95 -6.90
C ASN A 137 21.36 -7.73 -7.92
N LYS A 138 21.17 -7.44 -9.23
CA LYS A 138 21.84 -8.12 -10.35
C LYS A 138 22.38 -7.12 -11.38
N GLY A 139 23.44 -7.51 -12.10
CA GLY A 139 24.09 -6.69 -13.14
C GLY A 139 24.46 -5.30 -12.65
N PHE A 140 24.06 -4.26 -13.40
CA PHE A 140 24.42 -2.87 -13.10
C PHE A 140 23.88 -2.38 -11.75
N THR A 141 22.78 -2.94 -11.24
CA THR A 141 22.31 -2.66 -9.86
C THR A 141 23.36 -3.00 -8.78
N LYS A 142 24.24 -3.99 -9.03
CA LYS A 142 25.35 -4.29 -8.11
C LYS A 142 26.36 -3.16 -8.00
N VAL A 143 26.52 -2.33 -9.03
CA VAL A 143 27.44 -1.18 -9.01
C VAL A 143 26.93 -0.14 -8.01
N PHE A 144 25.65 0.22 -8.08
CA PHE A 144 25.03 1.10 -7.08
C PHE A 144 25.10 0.50 -5.68
N SER A 145 24.80 -0.79 -5.56
CA SER A 145 24.84 -1.49 -4.27
C SER A 145 26.25 -1.54 -3.67
N PHE A 146 27.28 -1.62 -4.51
CA PHE A 146 28.67 -1.62 -4.08
C PHE A 146 29.08 -0.23 -3.56
N LEU A 147 28.68 0.84 -4.26
CA LEU A 147 29.07 2.22 -3.93
C LEU A 147 28.30 2.80 -2.74
N LEU A 148 27.00 2.53 -2.66
CA LEU A 148 26.08 3.18 -1.71
C LEU A 148 25.35 2.16 -0.82
N GLY A 149 25.81 0.90 -0.79
CA GLY A 149 25.22 -0.14 0.04
C GLY A 149 23.77 -0.45 -0.30
N GLN A 150 22.96 -0.66 0.74
CA GLN A 150 21.55 -1.00 0.62
C GLN A 150 20.72 0.13 -0.02
N GLU A 151 21.07 1.39 0.25
CA GLU A 151 20.43 2.56 -0.36
C GLU A 151 20.72 2.65 -1.86
N GLY A 152 21.95 2.30 -2.28
CA GLY A 152 22.29 2.18 -3.69
C GLY A 152 21.43 1.17 -4.43
N GLN A 153 21.15 0.02 -3.79
CA GLN A 153 20.22 -0.96 -4.36
C GLN A 153 18.81 -0.38 -4.51
N LEU A 154 18.29 0.31 -3.48
CA LEU A 154 16.96 0.93 -3.53
C LEU A 154 16.85 1.97 -4.64
N LEU A 155 17.85 2.84 -4.78
CA LEU A 155 17.91 3.84 -5.86
C LEU A 155 17.85 3.17 -7.24
N ALA A 156 18.72 2.17 -7.48
CA ALA A 156 18.76 1.45 -8.74
C ALA A 156 17.44 0.72 -9.04
N ASN A 157 16.84 0.09 -8.04
CA ASN A 157 15.52 -0.54 -8.17
C ASN A 157 14.43 0.50 -8.51
N GLY A 158 14.38 1.63 -7.81
CA GLY A 158 13.36 2.66 -8.01
C GLY A 158 13.39 3.35 -9.37
N ILE A 159 14.57 3.47 -9.99
CA ILE A 159 14.68 4.02 -11.35
C ILE A 159 14.47 2.96 -12.45
N THR A 160 14.51 1.67 -12.11
CA THR A 160 14.38 0.59 -13.11
C THR A 160 13.07 -0.15 -13.03
N ILE A 161 12.41 -0.22 -11.87
CA ILE A 161 11.17 -0.97 -11.66
C ILE A 161 10.11 0.00 -11.12
N PRO A 162 8.93 0.12 -11.75
CA PRO A 162 7.89 1.00 -11.26
C PRO A 162 7.27 0.48 -9.96
N ASP A 163 6.86 1.40 -9.08
CA ASP A 163 6.17 1.10 -7.80
C ASP A 163 4.99 0.14 -7.95
N TYR A 164 4.15 0.32 -8.97
CA TYR A 164 2.98 -0.51 -9.22
C TYR A 164 3.37 -1.97 -9.42
N PHE A 165 4.57 -2.25 -9.96
CA PHE A 165 4.98 -3.63 -10.18
C PHE A 165 5.29 -4.30 -8.84
N PHE A 166 5.97 -3.60 -7.91
CA PHE A 166 6.24 -4.13 -6.58
C PHE A 166 4.93 -4.55 -5.89
N GLU A 167 3.96 -3.65 -5.83
CA GLU A 167 2.67 -3.90 -5.18
C GLU A 167 1.79 -4.87 -5.96
N GLY A 168 1.71 -4.71 -7.28
CA GLY A 168 0.88 -5.53 -8.14
C GLY A 168 1.26 -7.01 -8.15
N ASP A 169 2.56 -7.28 -8.12
CA ASP A 169 3.11 -8.63 -8.03
C ASP A 169 2.95 -9.24 -6.62
N ALA A 170 2.97 -8.40 -5.57
CA ALA A 170 2.62 -8.83 -4.22
C ALA A 170 1.12 -9.17 -4.08
N VAL A 171 0.23 -8.35 -4.65
CA VAL A 171 -1.21 -8.66 -4.74
C VAL A 171 -1.47 -9.90 -5.62
N TRP A 172 -0.70 -10.07 -6.69
CA TRP A 172 -0.77 -11.30 -7.49
C TRP A 172 -0.35 -12.51 -6.66
N GLN A 173 0.70 -12.43 -5.83
CA GLN A 173 1.06 -13.50 -4.91
C GLN A 173 -0.05 -13.79 -3.90
N GLU A 174 -0.64 -12.77 -3.25
CA GLU A 174 -1.81 -12.95 -2.38
C GLU A 174 -2.90 -13.77 -3.08
N THR A 175 -3.17 -13.40 -4.33
CA THR A 175 -4.14 -14.07 -5.17
C THR A 175 -3.70 -15.50 -5.49
N LEU A 176 -2.44 -15.73 -5.84
CA LEU A 176 -1.95 -17.07 -6.16
C LEU A 176 -2.10 -18.05 -4.98
N VAL A 177 -1.69 -17.64 -3.77
CA VAL A 177 -1.46 -18.58 -2.66
C VAL A 177 -2.56 -18.61 -1.59
N SER A 178 -3.60 -17.79 -1.71
CA SER A 178 -4.68 -17.73 -0.73
C SER A 178 -6.06 -17.74 -1.37
N ALA A 179 -7.08 -18.13 -0.60
CA ALA A 179 -8.45 -18.20 -1.07
C ALA A 179 -9.09 -16.82 -1.30
N GLN A 180 -8.59 -15.76 -0.65
CA GLN A 180 -9.20 -14.42 -0.66
C GLN A 180 -8.19 -13.29 -0.87
N GLY A 181 -7.07 -13.54 -1.56
CA GLY A 181 -6.17 -12.46 -1.98
C GLY A 181 -6.92 -11.36 -2.74
N ARG A 182 -6.45 -10.11 -2.63
CA ARG A 182 -7.20 -8.92 -3.09
C ARG A 182 -7.63 -8.98 -4.56
N GLY A 183 -6.87 -9.69 -5.39
CA GLY A 183 -7.22 -9.93 -6.79
C GLY A 183 -8.47 -10.78 -7.06
N ARG A 184 -9.08 -11.40 -6.03
CA ARG A 184 -10.41 -12.04 -6.11
C ARG A 184 -11.54 -11.18 -5.56
N MET A 185 -11.23 -10.05 -4.93
CA MET A 185 -12.21 -9.22 -4.26
C MET A 185 -12.96 -8.36 -5.27
N PRO A 186 -14.31 -8.38 -5.29
CA PRO A 186 -15.08 -7.52 -6.18
C PRO A 186 -14.74 -6.03 -5.99
N SER A 187 -14.59 -5.59 -4.73
CA SER A 187 -14.27 -4.21 -4.35
C SER A 187 -12.96 -3.72 -4.97
N PHE A 188 -11.95 -4.58 -5.08
CA PHE A 188 -10.63 -4.25 -5.63
C PHE A 188 -10.68 -3.82 -7.11
N TYR A 189 -11.72 -4.24 -7.85
CA TYR A 189 -11.93 -3.83 -9.24
C TYR A 189 -12.90 -2.66 -9.40
N ASN A 190 -13.64 -2.27 -8.36
CA ASN A 190 -14.75 -1.32 -8.48
C ASN A 190 -14.28 0.03 -9.04
N GLY A 191 -13.10 0.49 -8.62
CA GLY A 191 -12.56 1.76 -9.12
C GLY A 191 -12.31 1.77 -10.63
N PHE A 192 -11.78 0.69 -11.21
CA PHE A 192 -11.62 0.62 -12.67
C PHE A 192 -12.94 0.36 -13.39
N LYS A 193 -13.81 -0.48 -12.82
CA LYS A 193 -15.15 -0.72 -13.38
C LYS A 193 -15.98 0.56 -13.44
N SER A 194 -15.94 1.41 -12.41
CA SER A 194 -16.64 2.70 -12.44
C SER A 194 -16.11 3.62 -13.54
N LEU A 195 -14.78 3.67 -13.73
CA LEU A 195 -14.20 4.43 -14.84
C LEU A 195 -14.66 3.90 -16.21
N TRP A 196 -14.76 2.59 -16.38
CA TRP A 196 -15.19 2.00 -17.64
C TRP A 196 -16.67 2.19 -17.93
N LEU A 197 -17.54 2.08 -16.92
CA LEU A 197 -18.98 2.36 -17.03
C LEU A 197 -19.22 3.83 -17.41
N GLU A 198 -18.49 4.74 -16.80
CA GLU A 198 -18.55 6.19 -17.11
C GLU A 198 -17.80 6.57 -18.39
N SER A 199 -17.32 5.59 -19.17
CA SER A 199 -16.52 5.80 -20.38
C SER A 199 -15.31 6.75 -20.19
N LYS A 200 -14.74 6.78 -18.99
CA LYS A 200 -13.60 7.62 -18.61
C LYS A 200 -12.29 6.97 -19.07
N ASN A 201 -11.74 7.48 -20.16
CA ASN A 201 -10.45 7.05 -20.71
C ASN A 201 -9.35 8.05 -20.36
N TYR A 202 -8.52 7.72 -19.37
CA TYR A 202 -7.40 8.57 -18.96
C TYR A 202 -6.09 8.23 -19.67
N PRO A 203 -5.24 9.23 -19.99
CA PRO A 203 -3.91 8.98 -20.50
C PRO A 203 -3.08 8.12 -19.55
N TRP A 204 -2.18 7.31 -20.10
CA TRP A 204 -1.33 6.40 -19.33
C TRP A 204 -0.62 7.08 -18.15
N MET A 205 -0.03 8.26 -18.36
CA MET A 205 0.66 8.98 -17.29
C MET A 205 -0.26 9.45 -16.17
N THR A 206 -1.56 9.64 -16.43
CA THR A 206 -2.55 9.92 -15.38
C THR A 206 -2.90 8.66 -14.60
N LEU A 207 -3.08 7.51 -15.28
CA LEU A 207 -3.32 6.24 -14.61
C LEU A 207 -2.12 5.83 -13.73
N ARG A 208 -0.90 5.98 -14.26
CA ARG A 208 0.34 5.62 -13.56
C ARG A 208 0.63 6.50 -12.34
N ASN A 209 0.40 7.81 -12.42
CA ASN A 209 0.81 8.76 -11.38
C ASN A 209 -0.34 9.27 -10.50
N GLY A 210 -1.59 8.92 -10.82
CA GLY A 210 -2.78 9.42 -10.13
C GLY A 210 -3.17 10.85 -10.51
N SER A 211 -4.11 11.42 -9.76
CA SER A 211 -4.57 12.80 -9.95
C SER A 211 -5.16 13.38 -8.66
N LEU A 212 -4.88 14.65 -8.38
CA LEU A 212 -5.53 15.43 -7.31
C LEU A 212 -6.84 16.09 -7.76
N ARG A 213 -7.31 15.81 -8.98
CA ARG A 213 -8.53 16.40 -9.56
C ARG A 213 -9.53 15.38 -10.07
N LYS A 214 -9.08 14.16 -10.34
CA LYS A 214 -9.83 13.07 -10.95
C LYS A 214 -9.66 11.83 -10.10
N TYR A 215 -10.71 11.03 -9.97
CA TYR A 215 -10.60 9.75 -9.31
C TYR A 215 -9.78 8.79 -10.20
N ILE A 216 -8.70 8.24 -9.65
CA ILE A 216 -7.83 7.25 -10.29
C ILE A 216 -7.60 6.16 -9.26
N PRO A 217 -7.90 4.88 -9.57
CA PRO A 217 -7.53 3.76 -8.71
C PRO A 217 -6.03 3.74 -8.41
N GLY A 218 -5.66 3.16 -7.26
CA GLY A 218 -4.30 3.18 -6.77
C GLY A 218 -3.33 2.30 -7.59
N HIS A 219 -2.06 2.39 -7.20
CA HIS A 219 -0.98 1.61 -7.81
C HIS A 219 -1.07 0.11 -7.47
N TYR A 220 -1.77 -0.27 -6.40
CA TYR A 220 -2.10 -1.67 -6.08
C TYR A 220 -3.03 -2.26 -7.14
N GLU A 221 -4.15 -1.59 -7.41
CA GLU A 221 -5.14 -2.04 -8.38
C GLU A 221 -4.55 -2.04 -9.79
N LEU A 222 -3.95 -0.91 -10.20
CA LEU A 222 -3.30 -0.80 -11.51
C LEU A 222 -2.23 -1.86 -11.68
N GLY A 223 -1.37 -2.00 -10.67
CA GLY A 223 -0.26 -2.91 -10.71
C GLY A 223 -0.69 -4.37 -10.82
N TYR A 224 -1.71 -4.76 -10.07
CA TYR A 224 -2.26 -6.10 -10.14
C TYR A 224 -2.87 -6.39 -11.51
N LEU A 225 -3.64 -5.47 -12.11
CA LEU A 225 -4.17 -5.67 -13.47
C LEU A 225 -3.06 -5.91 -14.48
N LEU A 226 -2.00 -5.09 -14.45
CA LEU A 226 -0.86 -5.24 -15.37
C LEU A 226 -0.12 -6.56 -15.12
N THR A 227 0.14 -6.87 -13.85
CA THR A 227 0.92 -8.06 -13.47
C THR A 227 0.17 -9.35 -13.78
N ALA A 228 -1.11 -9.42 -13.41
CA ALA A 228 -1.97 -10.55 -13.75
C ALA A 228 -2.10 -10.72 -15.28
N TYR A 229 -2.28 -9.64 -16.04
CA TYR A 229 -2.31 -9.71 -17.50
C TYR A 229 -1.00 -10.29 -18.07
N GLY A 230 0.15 -9.85 -17.56
CA GLY A 230 1.47 -10.35 -17.95
C GLY A 230 1.60 -11.86 -17.74
N TYR A 231 1.21 -12.35 -16.55
CA TYR A 231 1.20 -13.78 -16.24
C TYR A 231 0.25 -14.58 -17.14
N GLU A 232 -0.96 -14.07 -17.36
CA GLU A 232 -2.01 -14.78 -18.12
C GLU A 232 -1.72 -14.84 -19.63
N LYS A 233 -1.08 -13.81 -20.20
CA LYS A 233 -0.84 -13.73 -21.65
C LYS A 233 0.52 -14.25 -22.08
N TYR A 234 1.54 -14.08 -21.26
CA TYR A 234 2.93 -14.34 -21.65
C TYR A 234 3.61 -15.43 -20.81
N GLY A 235 2.88 -16.03 -19.86
CA GLY A 235 3.32 -17.19 -19.09
C GLY A 235 4.04 -16.84 -17.79
N GLN A 236 4.31 -17.89 -16.99
CA GLN A 236 4.81 -17.76 -15.62
C GLN A 236 6.21 -17.14 -15.51
N ASP A 237 7.03 -17.21 -16.56
CA ASP A 237 8.39 -16.69 -16.57
C ASP A 237 8.51 -15.26 -17.12
N PHE A 238 7.39 -14.64 -17.55
CA PHE A 238 7.38 -13.32 -18.14
C PHE A 238 7.96 -12.25 -17.19
N TRP A 239 7.43 -12.14 -15.97
CA TRP A 239 7.89 -11.13 -15.01
C TRP A 239 9.28 -11.41 -14.46
N LEU A 240 9.68 -12.69 -14.38
CA LEU A 240 11.06 -13.07 -14.11
C LEU A 240 11.98 -12.46 -15.17
N LYS A 241 11.69 -12.68 -16.46
CA LYS A 241 12.48 -12.15 -17.59
C LYS A 241 12.50 -10.62 -17.60
N VAL A 242 11.34 -9.98 -17.47
CA VAL A 242 11.20 -8.52 -17.48
C VAL A 242 12.02 -7.87 -16.37
N THR A 243 11.83 -8.29 -15.13
CA THR A 243 12.54 -7.71 -13.98
C THR A 243 14.04 -8.01 -14.04
N ASN A 244 14.44 -9.20 -14.48
CA ASN A 244 15.83 -9.60 -14.63
C ASN A 244 16.59 -8.73 -15.65
N ASP A 245 15.93 -8.33 -16.74
CA ASP A 245 16.48 -7.39 -17.72
C ASP A 245 16.49 -5.95 -17.21
N ALA A 246 15.41 -5.54 -16.55
CA ALA A 246 15.26 -4.19 -16.00
C ALA A 246 16.36 -3.84 -14.98
N VAL A 247 16.59 -4.71 -13.98
CA VAL A 247 17.60 -4.46 -12.93
C VAL A 247 19.04 -4.57 -13.44
N ARG A 248 19.24 -5.20 -14.62
CA ARG A 248 20.53 -5.21 -15.34
C ARG A 248 20.71 -3.98 -16.23
N PHE A 249 19.72 -3.09 -16.28
CA PHE A 249 19.69 -1.93 -17.16
C PHE A 249 19.83 -2.33 -18.64
N ARG A 250 19.24 -3.47 -19.06
CA ARG A 250 19.26 -3.87 -20.48
C ARG A 250 18.39 -2.92 -21.29
N GLY A 251 19.03 -2.16 -22.18
CA GLY A 251 18.41 -1.05 -22.89
C GLY A 251 18.67 0.33 -22.28
N LEU A 252 19.43 0.39 -21.17
CA LEU A 252 19.90 1.57 -20.44
C LEU A 252 18.79 2.52 -19.97
N PHE A 253 18.14 3.19 -20.92
CA PHE A 253 16.98 4.05 -20.70
C PHE A 253 15.69 3.24 -20.79
N TYR A 254 14.82 3.42 -19.78
CA TYR A 254 13.55 2.70 -19.64
C TYR A 254 13.70 1.18 -19.77
N PRO A 255 14.60 0.55 -18.99
CA PRO A 255 14.95 -0.85 -19.21
C PRO A 255 13.76 -1.79 -18.94
N PHE A 256 12.83 -1.42 -18.04
CA PHE A 256 11.58 -2.18 -17.82
C PHE A 256 10.63 -2.11 -19.01
N ASN A 257 10.40 -0.92 -19.58
CA ASN A 257 9.54 -0.75 -20.76
C ASN A 257 10.09 -1.56 -21.94
N LYS A 258 11.40 -1.48 -22.17
CA LYS A 258 12.09 -2.25 -23.22
C LYS A 258 12.04 -3.76 -22.97
N ALA A 259 12.08 -4.18 -21.70
CA ALA A 259 11.97 -5.59 -21.35
C ALA A 259 10.54 -6.10 -21.59
N ILE A 260 9.51 -5.34 -21.22
CA ILE A 260 8.12 -5.66 -21.58
C ILE A 260 8.00 -5.81 -23.09
N GLU A 261 8.51 -4.85 -23.87
CA GLU A 261 8.44 -4.91 -25.33
C GLU A 261 9.14 -6.14 -25.90
N ARG A 262 10.35 -6.45 -25.41
CA ARG A 262 11.11 -7.64 -25.81
C ARG A 262 10.36 -8.94 -25.57
N TYR A 263 9.68 -9.08 -24.43
CA TYR A 263 9.08 -10.35 -24.02
C TYR A 263 7.59 -10.46 -24.36
N SER A 264 6.92 -9.36 -24.70
CA SER A 264 5.51 -9.34 -25.10
C SER A 264 5.31 -9.09 -26.60
N GLY A 265 6.30 -8.53 -27.29
CA GLY A 265 6.16 -8.02 -28.66
C GLY A 265 5.28 -6.75 -28.75
N LYS A 266 4.92 -6.13 -27.61
CA LYS A 266 4.07 -4.95 -27.53
C LYS A 266 4.83 -3.79 -26.91
N SER A 267 4.69 -2.59 -27.49
CA SER A 267 5.19 -1.39 -26.84
C SER A 267 4.60 -1.29 -25.42
N TYR A 268 5.33 -0.66 -24.50
CA TYR A 268 4.88 -0.54 -23.11
C TYR A 268 3.49 0.11 -22.98
N GLN A 269 3.20 1.11 -23.81
CA GLN A 269 1.88 1.75 -23.86
C GLN A 269 0.80 0.78 -24.37
N GLN A 270 1.08 0.02 -25.43
CA GLN A 270 0.14 -0.96 -25.96
C GLN A 270 -0.11 -2.09 -24.95
N PHE A 271 0.92 -2.58 -24.27
CA PHE A 271 0.78 -3.58 -23.20
C PHE A 271 -0.17 -3.08 -22.10
N GLY A 272 -0.02 -1.83 -21.66
CA GLY A 272 -0.92 -1.23 -20.67
C GLY A 272 -2.36 -1.12 -21.17
N GLN A 273 -2.56 -0.68 -22.42
CA GLN A 273 -3.88 -0.60 -23.04
C GLN A 273 -4.54 -1.98 -23.18
N ASP A 274 -3.80 -2.97 -23.66
CA ASP A 274 -4.27 -4.35 -23.84
C ASP A 274 -4.67 -4.98 -22.49
N ALA A 275 -3.90 -4.70 -21.43
CA ALA A 275 -4.23 -5.15 -20.08
C ALA A 275 -5.53 -4.54 -19.56
N MET A 276 -5.71 -3.21 -19.70
CA MET A 276 -6.95 -2.55 -19.30
C MET A 276 -8.15 -3.07 -20.08
N GLN A 277 -8.01 -3.23 -21.40
CA GLN A 277 -9.06 -3.75 -22.27
C GLN A 277 -9.44 -5.19 -21.89
N TYR A 278 -8.44 -6.05 -21.65
CA TYR A 278 -8.67 -7.44 -21.24
C TYR A 278 -9.53 -7.53 -19.96
N PHE A 279 -9.24 -6.71 -18.95
CA PHE A 279 -10.01 -6.70 -17.71
C PHE A 279 -11.35 -5.99 -17.82
N LYS A 280 -11.47 -4.98 -18.70
CA LYS A 280 -12.76 -4.36 -19.04
C LYS A 280 -13.70 -5.39 -19.64
N GLU A 281 -13.27 -6.09 -20.69
CA GLU A 281 -14.07 -7.15 -21.32
C GLU A 281 -14.45 -8.25 -20.33
N LYS A 282 -13.51 -8.71 -19.51
CA LYS A 282 -13.77 -9.73 -18.48
C LYS A 282 -14.79 -9.28 -17.43
N SER A 283 -14.86 -7.97 -17.15
CA SER A 283 -15.77 -7.41 -16.14
C SER A 283 -17.23 -7.34 -16.59
N PHE A 284 -17.47 -7.18 -17.90
CA PHE A 284 -18.81 -6.91 -18.45
C PHE A 284 -19.34 -8.01 -19.39
N LYS A 285 -18.62 -9.12 -19.58
CA LYS A 285 -19.12 -10.28 -20.34
C LYS A 285 -20.50 -10.71 -19.84
N GLY A 286 -21.51 -10.60 -20.72
CA GLY A 286 -22.87 -11.09 -20.48
C GLY A 286 -23.79 -10.19 -19.66
N LYS A 287 -23.47 -8.90 -19.47
CA LYS A 287 -24.34 -7.95 -18.75
C LYS A 287 -24.79 -6.81 -19.68
N ALA A 288 -26.09 -6.64 -19.81
CA ALA A 288 -26.66 -5.40 -20.37
C ALA A 288 -26.53 -4.29 -19.33
N GLU A 289 -26.00 -3.14 -19.75
CA GLU A 289 -25.98 -1.93 -18.93
C GLU A 289 -27.43 -1.51 -18.66
N THR A 290 -27.88 -1.69 -17.42
CA THR A 290 -29.15 -1.15 -16.97
C THR A 290 -28.85 0.18 -16.32
N GLU A 291 -28.99 1.26 -17.09
CA GLU A 291 -28.99 2.62 -16.55
C GLU A 291 -30.18 2.76 -15.61
N THR A 292 -29.93 2.68 -14.30
CA THR A 292 -30.91 3.08 -13.31
C THR A 292 -30.74 4.57 -13.12
N ALA A 293 -31.78 5.36 -13.38
CA ALA A 293 -31.75 6.79 -13.12
C ALA A 293 -31.59 7.04 -11.61
N PHE A 294 -30.43 7.53 -11.18
CA PHE A 294 -30.18 7.92 -9.80
C PHE A 294 -30.51 9.40 -9.60
N THR A 295 -31.23 9.73 -8.52
CA THR A 295 -31.37 11.11 -8.05
C THR A 295 -30.29 11.40 -7.01
N PHE A 296 -29.29 12.20 -7.39
CA PHE A 296 -28.21 12.57 -6.49
C PHE A 296 -28.64 13.68 -5.52
N ILE A 297 -28.28 13.53 -4.24
CA ILE A 297 -28.53 14.52 -3.16
C ILE A 297 -27.55 15.70 -3.27
N SER A 298 -26.31 15.42 -3.66
CA SER A 298 -25.24 16.40 -3.83
C SER A 298 -24.99 16.69 -5.30
N LYS A 299 -24.58 17.92 -5.62
CA LYS A 299 -24.18 18.30 -6.99
C LYS A 299 -22.79 17.75 -7.31
N GLU A 300 -22.58 17.40 -8.58
CA GLU A 300 -21.25 17.07 -9.08
C GLU A 300 -20.30 18.26 -8.93
N GLN A 301 -19.06 17.99 -8.51
CA GLN A 301 -18.04 19.01 -8.30
C GLN A 301 -16.94 18.91 -9.35
N LYS A 302 -16.74 19.98 -10.12
CA LYS A 302 -15.69 20.03 -11.13
C LYS A 302 -14.29 19.97 -10.50
N ASN A 303 -13.43 19.10 -11.06
CA ASN A 303 -12.04 18.90 -10.62
C ASN A 303 -11.93 18.58 -9.13
N ASN A 304 -12.87 17.80 -8.59
CA ASN A 304 -12.83 17.32 -7.23
C ASN A 304 -13.34 15.89 -7.18
N VAL A 305 -12.84 15.12 -6.23
CA VAL A 305 -13.43 13.85 -5.82
C VAL A 305 -13.94 14.09 -4.41
N ALA A 306 -15.20 13.77 -4.17
CA ALA A 306 -15.83 13.94 -2.87
C ALA A 306 -16.62 12.67 -2.52
N ASP A 307 -16.27 12.08 -1.39
CA ASP A 307 -16.92 10.89 -0.85
C ASP A 307 -17.75 11.32 0.35
N TYR A 308 -19.03 10.94 0.34
CA TYR A 308 -19.98 11.17 1.41
C TYR A 308 -20.27 9.81 2.05
N GLU A 309 -19.76 9.61 3.26
CA GLU A 309 -19.75 8.32 3.94
C GLU A 309 -20.62 8.33 5.20
N PHE A 310 -21.12 7.14 5.53
CA PHE A 310 -21.89 6.85 6.75
C PHE A 310 -23.06 7.83 6.98
N PRO A 311 -24.07 7.89 6.09
CA PRO A 311 -25.20 8.79 6.24
C PRO A 311 -26.07 8.41 7.45
N HIS A 312 -26.48 9.41 8.23
CA HIS A 312 -27.45 9.29 9.32
C HIS A 312 -28.54 10.35 9.17
N PHE A 313 -29.81 9.96 9.22
CA PHE A 313 -30.91 10.92 9.23
C PHE A 313 -30.97 11.68 10.57
N ILE A 314 -30.98 13.01 10.50
CA ILE A 314 -31.29 13.88 11.65
C ILE A 314 -32.81 14.05 11.75
N ASN A 315 -33.46 14.28 10.61
CA ASN A 315 -34.90 14.35 10.39
C ASN A 315 -35.17 14.05 8.90
N ASP A 316 -36.41 14.20 8.46
CA ASP A 316 -36.85 13.84 7.10
C ASP A 316 -36.10 14.60 5.98
N ASP A 317 -35.61 15.82 6.26
CA ASP A 317 -34.99 16.71 5.26
C ASP A 317 -33.49 16.94 5.50
N SER A 318 -32.89 16.28 6.50
CA SER A 318 -31.51 16.53 6.92
C SER A 318 -30.75 15.25 7.19
N ILE A 319 -29.62 15.09 6.48
CA ILE A 319 -28.73 13.94 6.61
C ILE A 319 -27.36 14.40 7.09
N LEU A 320 -26.88 13.80 8.17
CA LEU A 320 -25.50 13.92 8.63
C LEU A 320 -24.62 12.94 7.85
N VAL A 321 -23.45 13.40 7.42
CA VAL A 321 -22.45 12.59 6.70
C VAL A 321 -21.03 12.97 7.15
N THR A 322 -20.10 12.03 6.98
CA THR A 322 -18.67 12.36 6.90
C THR A 322 -18.34 12.65 5.44
N LYS A 323 -17.68 13.78 5.15
CA LYS A 323 -17.28 14.15 3.78
C LYS A 323 -15.77 14.24 3.69
N LYS A 324 -15.20 13.44 2.79
CA LYS A 324 -13.80 13.56 2.34
C LYS A 324 -13.76 14.20 0.97
N SER A 325 -12.73 15.00 0.70
CA SER A 325 -12.49 15.44 -0.67
C SER A 325 -11.02 15.74 -0.93
N TYR A 326 -10.66 15.87 -2.21
CA TYR A 326 -9.30 16.27 -2.59
C TYR A 326 -9.00 17.76 -2.32
N LYS A 327 -10.01 18.57 -1.99
CA LYS A 327 -9.87 20.02 -1.72
C LYS A 327 -9.96 20.39 -0.25
N GLU A 328 -10.59 19.55 0.57
CA GLU A 328 -10.92 19.86 1.96
C GLU A 328 -10.60 18.68 2.86
N ILE A 329 -10.05 18.98 4.03
CA ILE A 329 -9.84 17.98 5.09
C ILE A 329 -11.18 17.40 5.57
N ASN A 330 -11.12 16.13 5.97
CA ASN A 330 -12.30 15.36 6.37
C ASN A 330 -13.09 16.06 7.49
N ALA A 331 -14.41 16.10 7.33
CA ALA A 331 -15.30 16.84 8.21
C ALA A 331 -16.72 16.26 8.23
N PHE A 332 -17.46 16.56 9.29
CA PHE A 332 -18.89 16.30 9.38
C PHE A 332 -19.68 17.39 8.65
N TYR A 333 -20.65 16.99 7.83
CA TYR A 333 -21.55 17.90 7.11
C TYR A 333 -23.00 17.50 7.34
N ILE A 334 -23.88 18.50 7.38
CA ILE A 334 -25.33 18.29 7.22
C ILE A 334 -25.67 18.61 5.76
N LEU A 335 -26.31 17.66 5.10
CA LEU A 335 -26.91 17.79 3.78
C LEU A 335 -28.41 18.08 3.96
N SER A 336 -28.91 19.16 3.37
CA SER A 336 -30.34 19.48 3.37
C SER A 336 -30.68 20.34 2.15
N ASN A 337 -31.77 20.02 1.44
CA ASN A 337 -32.26 20.79 0.30
C ASN A 337 -31.17 21.17 -0.72
N ASN A 338 -30.34 20.20 -1.13
CA ASN A 338 -29.20 20.37 -2.04
C ASN A 338 -28.11 21.35 -1.55
N LYS A 339 -28.07 21.66 -0.25
CA LYS A 339 -27.04 22.48 0.39
C LYS A 339 -26.24 21.64 1.36
N GLU A 340 -24.96 21.98 1.48
CA GLU A 340 -24.03 21.36 2.41
C GLU A 340 -23.62 22.38 3.47
N LYS A 341 -23.81 22.02 4.74
CA LYS A 341 -23.32 22.82 5.87
C LYS A 341 -22.25 22.04 6.61
N LYS A 342 -21.01 22.52 6.55
CA LYS A 342 -19.91 21.99 7.36
C LYS A 342 -20.19 22.23 8.84
N LEU A 343 -20.19 21.18 9.64
CA LEU A 343 -20.30 21.28 11.10
C LEU A 343 -18.93 21.49 11.73
N ARG A 344 -18.01 20.56 11.48
CA ARG A 344 -16.67 20.58 12.07
C ARG A 344 -15.71 19.69 11.30
N VAL A 345 -14.44 20.06 11.31
CA VAL A 345 -13.34 19.16 10.98
C VAL A 345 -13.33 17.99 11.96
N ARG A 346 -13.21 16.77 11.43
CA ARG A 346 -13.13 15.54 12.22
C ARG A 346 -11.69 15.36 12.70
N ASP A 347 -11.50 14.90 13.93
CA ASP A 347 -10.17 14.46 14.39
C ASP A 347 -9.71 13.28 13.51
N ILE A 348 -8.40 13.15 13.28
CA ILE A 348 -7.84 12.04 12.49
C ILE A 348 -8.25 10.71 13.14
N GLY A 349 -8.69 9.73 12.36
CA GLY A 349 -9.06 8.39 12.82
C GLY A 349 -8.59 7.32 11.85
N ILE A 350 -8.57 6.06 12.30
CA ILE A 350 -8.16 4.90 11.50
C ILE A 350 -9.23 4.53 10.46
N ASP A 351 -10.50 4.64 10.86
CA ASP A 351 -11.65 4.57 9.98
C ASP A 351 -12.45 5.88 10.09
N ASP A 352 -13.46 6.04 9.24
CA ASP A 352 -14.33 7.22 9.18
C ASP A 352 -15.74 6.97 9.71
N TYR A 353 -15.95 5.80 10.30
CA TYR A 353 -17.23 5.41 10.86
C TYR A 353 -17.56 6.28 12.08
N TYR A 354 -18.85 6.56 12.22
CA TYR A 354 -19.40 7.22 13.38
C TYR A 354 -20.84 6.77 13.60
N SER A 355 -21.30 6.91 14.84
CA SER A 355 -22.69 6.76 15.21
C SER A 355 -23.29 8.13 15.55
N TYR A 356 -24.57 8.28 15.28
CA TYR A 356 -25.32 9.49 15.59
C TYR A 356 -26.62 9.15 16.32
N LYS A 357 -26.90 9.87 17.41
CA LYS A 357 -28.20 9.81 18.09
C LYS A 357 -28.46 11.11 18.88
N ASN A 358 -29.67 11.65 18.78
CA ASN A 358 -30.16 12.78 19.59
C ASN A 358 -29.17 13.97 19.64
N GLY A 359 -28.68 14.39 18.48
CA GLY A 359 -27.73 15.51 18.38
C GLY A 359 -26.29 15.19 18.82
N LYS A 360 -25.98 13.93 19.13
CA LYS A 360 -24.64 13.49 19.51
C LYS A 360 -24.01 12.66 18.41
N ILE A 361 -22.80 13.03 18.00
CA ILE A 361 -21.92 12.25 17.13
C ILE A 361 -20.91 11.55 18.02
N VAL A 362 -20.74 10.25 17.87
CA VAL A 362 -19.72 9.45 18.57
C VAL A 362 -18.85 8.75 17.55
N TYR A 363 -17.54 8.93 17.66
CA TYR A 363 -16.57 8.38 16.70
C TYR A 363 -15.23 8.07 17.37
N ALA A 364 -14.45 7.21 16.71
CA ALA A 364 -13.08 6.91 17.11
C ALA A 364 -12.08 7.92 16.51
N ALA A 365 -11.14 8.39 17.31
CA ALA A 365 -10.05 9.27 16.90
C ALA A 365 -8.69 8.67 17.30
N TYR A 366 -7.69 8.88 16.45
CA TYR A 366 -6.30 8.52 16.68
C TYR A 366 -5.68 9.45 17.73
N GLN A 367 -4.97 8.85 18.69
CA GLN A 367 -4.18 9.56 19.67
C GLN A 367 -2.81 8.89 19.82
N SER A 368 -1.74 9.63 19.51
CA SER A 368 -0.38 9.14 19.72
C SER A 368 -0.03 9.07 21.21
N ASP A 369 0.85 8.15 21.57
CA ASP A 369 1.49 8.18 22.88
C ASP A 369 2.50 9.34 22.96
N ALA A 370 2.52 10.04 24.09
CA ALA A 370 3.39 11.20 24.29
C ALA A 370 4.90 10.86 24.25
N ARG A 371 5.28 9.59 24.45
CA ARG A 371 6.67 9.16 24.52
C ARG A 371 7.05 8.08 23.50
N TRP A 372 6.13 7.17 23.18
CA TRP A 372 6.45 5.96 22.41
C TRP A 372 5.75 5.98 21.03
N ALA A 373 6.49 6.26 19.97
CA ALA A 373 6.05 6.36 18.58
C ALA A 373 5.40 5.08 18.02
N ASN A 374 5.76 3.88 18.54
CA ASN A 374 5.11 2.62 18.15
C ASN A 374 3.93 2.26 19.05
N ARG A 375 3.48 3.21 19.89
CA ARG A 375 2.29 3.09 20.71
C ARG A 375 1.32 4.22 20.41
N ASP A 376 0.09 3.85 20.14
CA ASP A 376 -1.00 4.80 19.94
C ASP A 376 -2.32 4.19 20.38
N TYR A 377 -3.36 5.02 20.40
CA TYR A 377 -4.66 4.70 20.95
C TYR A 377 -5.75 5.12 19.97
N SER A 378 -6.85 4.37 19.99
CA SER A 378 -8.12 4.77 19.39
C SER A 378 -9.02 5.22 20.54
N VAL A 379 -9.25 6.53 20.64
CA VAL A 379 -10.04 7.13 21.72
C VAL A 379 -11.41 7.56 21.21
N ILE A 380 -12.42 7.46 22.08
CA ILE A 380 -13.78 7.84 21.71
C ILE A 380 -13.97 9.33 21.91
N LYS A 381 -14.41 10.01 20.85
CA LYS A 381 -14.81 11.42 20.89
C LYS A 381 -16.32 11.50 20.75
N MET A 382 -16.91 12.46 21.46
CA MET A 382 -18.31 12.82 21.37
C MET A 382 -18.43 14.30 21.02
N ILE A 383 -19.24 14.59 20.01
CA ILE A 383 -19.60 15.96 19.59
C ILE A 383 -21.09 16.16 19.82
N ASP A 384 -21.47 17.31 20.35
CA ASP A 384 -22.84 17.81 20.33
C ASP A 384 -23.03 18.78 19.17
N ILE A 385 -23.98 18.50 18.26
CA ILE A 385 -24.16 19.30 17.04
C ILE A 385 -24.84 20.66 17.28
N TYR A 386 -25.52 20.84 18.42
CA TYR A 386 -26.23 22.07 18.76
C TYR A 386 -25.29 23.09 19.42
N THR A 387 -24.40 22.62 20.30
CA THR A 387 -23.41 23.45 21.01
C THR A 387 -22.05 23.51 20.30
N GLY A 388 -21.76 22.55 19.42
CA GLY A 388 -20.47 22.39 18.76
C GLY A 388 -19.34 21.90 19.67
N GLN A 389 -19.64 21.57 20.94
CA GLN A 389 -18.65 21.09 21.90
C GLN A 389 -18.21 19.66 21.59
N GLN A 390 -16.90 19.42 21.68
CA GLN A 390 -16.28 18.10 21.53
C GLN A 390 -15.58 17.71 22.83
N ARG A 391 -15.75 16.46 23.27
CA ARG A 391 -15.02 15.89 24.40
C ARG A 391 -14.56 14.46 24.11
N GLN A 392 -13.50 14.04 24.78
CA GLN A 392 -13.15 12.63 24.89
C GLN A 392 -13.99 11.99 25.99
N VAL A 393 -14.46 10.78 25.76
CA VAL A 393 -15.32 10.02 26.70
C VAL A 393 -14.51 8.95 27.41
#